data_AF-A0A916SDC3-F1
#
_entry.id   AF-A0A916SDC3-F1
#
_cell.length_a   1.000
_cell.length_b   1.000
_cell.length_c   1.000
_cell.angle_alpha   90.00
_cell.angle_beta   90.00
_cell.angle_gamma   90.00
#
_symmetry.space_group_name_H-M   'P 1'
#
loop_
_entity.id
_entity.type
_entity.pdbx_description
1 polymer ?
#
loop_
_entity_poly.entity_id
_entity_poly.type
_entity_poly.pdbx_seq_one_letter_code
_entity_poly.pdbx_strand_id
1 'polypeptide(L)'
;MFNWKKLGVITGLSLSLVVAGCSSDENQTVSEQMNFEITGLEPGAGQTELNNQVIEEYENLADWEQTTSSTGAMLSALDEAYQKEEPIMITAWSPHYMFAKWDLKYLEDPKGIFGQEQHATTITRLDLKEDMPDAYEILDRIHFEVPEIEAALLKANEEGLEIEEVAQIWVEENQDTVNTWIEGIDPVDGTSIDLISTQWDEVFFTGNVARIVLEQHGYDAKLTPVDPAVLFVSIANGEADASLSPWIPTTHGALYEEYEGRFEDLGANFEGAKIGLAVPTYMEEDSLEDFEPAEED
;
A
#
# COMPACT_ATOMS: atom_id res chain seq x y z
N MET A 1 85.02 -19.14 38.37
CA MET A 1 83.96 -20.09 38.79
C MET A 1 82.62 -19.44 38.57
N PHE A 2 81.84 -19.99 37.65
CA PHE A 2 80.44 -19.64 37.40
C PHE A 2 79.59 -19.96 38.63
N ASN A 3 78.68 -19.07 39.04
CA ASN A 3 77.49 -19.51 39.77
C ASN A 3 76.29 -18.62 39.42
N TRP A 4 75.29 -19.26 38.84
CA TRP A 4 74.07 -18.69 38.28
C TRP A 4 72.90 -19.28 39.07
N LYS A 5 72.03 -18.41 39.62
CA LYS A 5 70.67 -18.65 40.20
C LYS A 5 70.41 -17.47 41.16
N LYS A 6 69.35 -16.65 41.10
CA LYS A 6 68.02 -16.76 40.48
C LYS A 6 67.57 -15.35 40.08
N LEU A 7 67.12 -15.18 38.84
CA LEU A 7 66.34 -14.03 38.41
C LEU A 7 64.86 -14.41 38.63
N GLY A 8 64.13 -13.64 39.43
CA GLY A 8 62.68 -13.79 39.56
C GLY A 8 62.01 -13.24 38.30
N VAL A 9 61.41 -14.13 37.51
CA VAL A 9 60.59 -13.77 36.36
C VAL A 9 59.21 -13.38 36.88
N ILE A 10 58.84 -12.10 36.72
CA ILE A 10 57.44 -11.68 36.80
C ILE A 10 56.81 -12.06 35.46
N THR A 11 56.13 -13.20 35.43
CA THR A 11 55.23 -13.54 34.32
C THR A 11 54.02 -12.61 34.40
N GLY A 12 54.05 -11.52 33.63
CA GLY A 12 52.83 -10.82 33.26
C GLY A 12 52.03 -11.74 32.35
N LEU A 13 50.93 -12.29 32.88
CA LEU A 13 49.85 -12.81 32.05
C LEU A 13 49.24 -11.61 31.34
N SER A 14 49.71 -11.32 30.13
CA SER A 14 48.97 -10.51 29.18
C SER A 14 47.74 -11.33 28.80
N LEU A 15 46.62 -11.00 29.44
CA LEU A 15 45.29 -11.47 29.04
C LEU A 15 45.00 -10.83 27.69
N SER A 16 45.41 -11.49 26.61
CA SER A 16 44.97 -11.15 25.26
C SER A 16 43.50 -11.57 25.19
N LEU A 17 42.60 -10.66 25.56
CA LEU A 17 41.20 -10.73 25.15
C LEU A 17 41.20 -10.68 23.63
N VAL A 18 41.17 -11.84 22.98
CA VAL A 18 40.63 -11.94 21.62
C VAL A 18 39.14 -11.75 21.80
N VAL A 19 38.72 -10.50 21.72
CA VAL A 19 37.33 -10.17 21.44
C VAL A 19 37.12 -10.67 20.02
N ALA A 20 36.45 -11.82 19.88
CA ALA A 20 35.74 -12.14 18.66
C ALA A 20 34.58 -11.15 18.58
N GLY A 21 34.91 -9.91 18.20
CA GLY A 21 33.93 -8.94 17.77
C GLY A 21 33.51 -9.40 16.38
N CYS A 22 32.21 -9.59 16.20
CA CYS A 22 31.64 -9.52 14.87
C CYS A 22 32.15 -8.22 14.25
N SER A 23 32.87 -8.33 13.13
CA SER A 23 33.11 -7.21 12.24
C SER A 23 31.73 -6.79 11.74
N SER A 24 31.11 -5.81 12.36
CA SER A 24 30.19 -4.94 11.62
C SER A 24 31.09 -4.21 10.64
N ASP A 25 31.01 -4.57 9.36
CA ASP A 25 31.80 -3.96 8.31
C ASP A 25 31.38 -2.48 8.19
N GLU A 26 32.08 -1.60 8.90
CA GLU A 26 31.88 -0.12 8.90
C GLU A 26 32.14 0.53 7.53
N ASN A 27 32.21 -0.25 6.45
CA ASN A 27 32.68 0.18 5.14
C ASN A 27 31.81 -0.34 3.99
N GLN A 28 30.65 -0.92 4.28
CA GLN A 28 29.66 -1.28 3.26
C GLN A 28 28.73 -0.09 2.96
N THR A 29 28.41 0.13 1.69
CA THR A 29 27.39 1.11 1.29
C THR A 29 25.99 0.65 1.73
N VAL A 30 25.00 1.55 1.66
CA VAL A 30 23.61 1.17 1.95
C VAL A 30 23.09 0.16 0.92
N SER A 31 23.50 0.32 -0.34
CA SER A 31 23.15 -0.60 -1.42
C SER A 31 23.72 -2.00 -1.22
N GLU A 32 24.98 -2.11 -0.76
CA GLU A 32 25.61 -3.40 -0.41
C GLU A 32 24.89 -4.08 0.75
N GLN A 33 24.46 -3.32 1.77
CA GLN A 33 23.71 -3.87 2.91
C GLN A 33 22.36 -4.45 2.50
N MET A 34 21.72 -3.89 1.47
CA MET A 34 20.49 -4.41 0.88
C MET A 34 20.75 -5.51 -0.15
N ASN A 35 22.00 -5.91 -0.37
CA ASN A 35 22.42 -6.85 -1.43
C ASN A 35 21.99 -6.41 -2.84
N PHE A 36 21.83 -5.10 -3.07
CA PHE A 36 21.31 -4.54 -4.32
C PHE A 36 19.92 -5.08 -4.67
N GLU A 37 19.07 -5.33 -3.67
CA GLU A 37 17.73 -5.87 -3.85
C GLU A 37 16.61 -4.88 -3.52
N ILE A 38 15.60 -4.84 -4.38
CA ILE A 38 14.28 -4.30 -4.06
C ILE A 38 13.44 -5.42 -3.46
N THR A 39 12.88 -5.20 -2.27
CA THR A 39 11.94 -6.15 -1.66
C THR A 39 10.55 -5.99 -2.27
N GLY A 40 10.22 -6.89 -3.19
CA GLY A 40 9.05 -6.78 -4.07
C GLY A 40 7.84 -7.63 -3.69
N LEU A 41 6.82 -7.53 -4.54
CA LEU A 41 5.55 -8.26 -4.42
C LEU A 41 5.54 -9.54 -5.25
N GLU A 42 4.37 -10.15 -5.40
CA GLU A 42 4.14 -11.27 -6.30
C GLU A 42 4.51 -10.91 -7.77
N PRO A 43 5.05 -11.87 -8.55
CA PRO A 43 5.21 -11.69 -9.99
C PRO A 43 3.90 -11.37 -10.69
N GLY A 44 3.93 -10.43 -11.65
CA GLY A 44 2.78 -10.07 -12.47
C GLY A 44 1.83 -9.04 -11.86
N ALA A 45 2.08 -8.54 -10.65
CA ALA A 45 1.46 -7.32 -10.16
C ALA A 45 1.93 -6.12 -11.00
N GLY A 46 1.05 -5.15 -11.27
CA GLY A 46 1.40 -3.95 -12.06
C GLY A 46 2.59 -3.20 -11.45
N GLN A 47 2.66 -3.14 -10.11
CA GLN A 47 3.76 -2.54 -9.38
C GLN A 47 5.10 -3.27 -9.58
N THR A 48 5.08 -4.60 -9.65
CA THR A 48 6.28 -5.41 -9.91
C THR A 48 6.88 -5.07 -11.28
N GLU A 49 6.06 -4.77 -12.28
CA GLU A 49 6.57 -4.37 -13.60
C GLU A 49 7.15 -2.95 -13.59
N LEU A 50 6.55 -2.02 -12.85
CA LEU A 50 7.09 -0.66 -12.70
C LEU A 50 8.45 -0.66 -12.00
N ASN A 51 8.65 -1.54 -11.02
CA ASN A 51 9.95 -1.71 -10.38
C ASN A 51 11.00 -2.28 -11.35
N ASN A 52 10.64 -3.25 -12.21
CA ASN A 52 11.54 -3.72 -13.26
C ASN A 52 11.93 -2.57 -14.20
N GLN A 53 10.97 -1.71 -14.54
CA GLN A 53 11.24 -0.51 -15.34
C GLN A 53 12.17 0.47 -14.60
N VAL A 54 12.04 0.63 -13.28
CA VAL A 54 12.99 1.41 -12.46
C VAL A 54 14.41 0.85 -12.58
N ILE A 55 14.59 -0.46 -12.40
CA ILE A 55 15.89 -1.13 -12.52
C ILE A 55 16.46 -0.93 -13.94
N GLU A 56 15.65 -1.05 -14.98
CA GLU A 56 16.09 -0.87 -16.37
C GLU A 56 16.45 0.58 -16.72
N GLU A 57 15.70 1.55 -16.19
CA GLU A 57 15.85 2.95 -16.58
C GLU A 57 16.87 3.71 -15.74
N TYR A 58 17.02 3.42 -14.44
CA TYR A 58 18.00 4.08 -13.58
C TYR A 58 19.37 3.42 -13.71
N GLU A 59 20.36 4.14 -14.28
CA GLU A 59 21.71 3.59 -14.53
C GLU A 59 22.40 3.10 -13.25
N ASN A 60 22.14 3.76 -12.11
CA ASN A 60 22.68 3.37 -10.81
C ASN A 60 21.99 2.12 -10.22
N LEU A 61 20.86 1.70 -10.77
CA LEU A 61 20.10 0.52 -10.33
C LEU A 61 20.17 -0.63 -11.35
N ALA A 62 20.90 -0.50 -12.45
CA ALA A 62 20.86 -1.43 -13.59
C ALA A 62 21.20 -2.89 -13.25
N ASP A 63 22.04 -3.10 -12.22
CA ASP A 63 22.47 -4.42 -11.74
C ASP A 63 21.78 -4.82 -10.43
N TRP A 64 20.75 -4.08 -10.01
CA TRP A 64 19.90 -4.47 -8.90
C TRP A 64 18.90 -5.53 -9.33
N GLU A 65 18.45 -6.33 -8.37
CA GLU A 65 17.38 -7.30 -8.58
C GLU A 65 16.15 -6.94 -7.76
N GLN A 66 14.96 -7.33 -8.22
CA GLN A 66 13.78 -7.35 -7.36
C GLN A 66 13.57 -8.78 -6.85
N THR A 67 13.43 -8.92 -5.53
CA THR A 67 12.89 -10.15 -4.95
C THR A 67 11.39 -10.21 -5.20
N THR A 68 10.93 -11.24 -5.90
CA THR A 68 9.50 -11.46 -6.14
C THR A 68 8.98 -12.56 -5.23
N SER A 69 8.08 -12.23 -4.30
CA SER A 69 7.56 -13.18 -3.32
C SER A 69 6.06 -13.03 -3.12
N SER A 70 5.63 -12.43 -2.01
CA SER A 70 4.26 -12.05 -1.75
C SER A 70 4.21 -10.79 -0.90
N THR A 71 3.07 -10.12 -0.88
CA THR A 71 2.82 -8.97 0.01
C THR A 71 3.17 -9.31 1.47
N GLY A 72 2.71 -10.45 1.98
CA GLY A 72 3.00 -10.88 3.35
C GLY A 72 4.48 -11.18 3.61
N ALA A 73 5.22 -11.68 2.62
CA ALA A 73 6.65 -11.91 2.73
C ALA A 73 7.43 -10.58 2.72
N MET A 74 7.08 -9.65 1.84
CA MET A 74 7.63 -8.28 1.82
C MET A 74 7.42 -7.59 3.18
N LEU A 75 6.21 -7.65 3.72
CA LEU A 75 5.88 -7.03 5.02
C LEU A 75 6.61 -7.69 6.19
N SER A 76 6.91 -8.99 6.10
CA SER A 76 7.72 -9.70 7.10
C SER A 76 9.19 -9.28 7.03
N ALA A 77 9.74 -9.12 5.82
CA ALA A 77 11.09 -8.63 5.62
C ALA A 77 11.24 -7.18 6.12
N LEU A 78 10.25 -6.34 5.83
CA LEU A 78 10.16 -4.98 6.36
C LEU A 78 10.16 -4.97 7.89
N ASP A 79 9.31 -5.79 8.53
CA ASP A 79 9.25 -5.86 9.99
C ASP A 79 10.58 -6.28 10.62
N GLU A 80 11.26 -7.26 10.02
CA GLU A 80 12.56 -7.74 10.49
C GLU A 80 13.65 -6.68 10.34
N ALA A 81 13.74 -6.03 9.17
CA ALA A 81 14.71 -4.96 8.92
C ALA A 81 14.46 -3.76 9.84
N TYR A 82 13.20 -3.34 9.97
CA TYR A 82 12.81 -2.21 10.81
C TYR A 82 13.12 -2.44 12.30
N GLN A 83 12.90 -3.64 12.82
CA GLN A 83 13.24 -3.98 14.21
C GLN A 83 14.74 -3.95 14.50
N LYS A 84 15.57 -4.13 13.46
CA LYS A 84 17.03 -4.13 13.57
C LYS A 84 17.67 -2.83 13.10
N GLU A 85 16.87 -1.86 12.65
CA GLU A 85 17.34 -0.63 11.98
C GLU A 85 18.27 -0.95 10.79
N GLU A 86 17.99 -2.04 10.06
CA GLU A 86 18.71 -2.44 8.85
C GLU A 86 18.11 -1.72 7.61
N PRO A 87 18.93 -1.29 6.63
CA PRO A 87 18.41 -0.70 5.40
C PRO A 87 17.52 -1.68 4.63
N ILE A 88 16.42 -1.18 4.07
CA ILE A 88 15.54 -1.94 3.18
C ILE A 88 14.80 -0.99 2.24
N MET A 89 14.76 -1.34 0.95
CA MET A 89 13.89 -0.73 -0.03
C MET A 89 12.75 -1.70 -0.34
N ILE A 90 11.51 -1.23 -0.19
CA ILE A 90 10.31 -2.04 -0.42
C ILE A 90 9.47 -1.46 -1.54
N THR A 91 8.67 -2.34 -2.15
CA THR A 91 7.52 -1.93 -2.94
C THR A 91 6.40 -1.44 -2.03
N ALA A 92 5.91 -0.22 -2.26
CA ALA A 92 4.93 0.42 -1.40
C ALA A 92 3.77 1.05 -2.19
N TRP A 93 2.62 1.12 -1.54
CA TRP A 93 1.45 1.84 -2.01
C TRP A 93 0.67 2.42 -0.82
N SER A 94 -0.07 3.49 -1.09
CA SER A 94 -0.93 4.18 -0.13
C SER A 94 -2.29 4.40 -0.76
N PRO A 95 -3.41 4.17 -0.04
CA PRO A 95 -3.47 3.72 1.36
C PRO A 95 -3.07 2.25 1.55
N HIS A 96 -2.25 1.99 2.57
CA HIS A 96 -1.95 0.66 3.11
C HIS A 96 -1.55 0.77 4.58
N TYR A 97 -1.82 -0.24 5.41
CA TYR A 97 -1.51 -0.18 6.84
C TYR A 97 -0.01 -0.01 7.16
N MET A 98 0.87 -0.27 6.19
CA MET A 98 2.33 -0.21 6.38
C MET A 98 2.78 1.18 6.85
N PHE A 99 2.19 2.25 6.33
CA PHE A 99 2.54 3.63 6.70
C PHE A 99 1.98 4.04 8.07
N ALA A 100 0.93 3.36 8.55
CA ALA A 100 0.42 3.53 9.91
C ALA A 100 1.24 2.73 10.94
N LYS A 101 1.83 1.60 10.52
CA LYS A 101 2.59 0.69 11.41
C LYS A 101 4.07 1.05 11.53
N TRP A 102 4.71 1.43 10.42
CA TRP A 102 6.12 1.76 10.33
C TRP A 102 6.28 3.20 9.83
N ASP A 103 7.31 3.90 10.31
CA ASP A 103 7.63 5.25 9.82
C ASP A 103 8.42 5.10 8.51
N LEU A 104 7.72 5.28 7.39
CA LEU A 104 8.24 5.09 6.03
C LEU A 104 8.14 6.39 5.22
N LYS A 105 9.06 6.56 4.28
CA LYS A 105 9.03 7.62 3.27
C LYS A 105 9.11 7.01 1.87
N TYR A 106 8.35 7.58 0.93
CA TYR A 106 8.55 7.29 -0.49
C TYR A 106 9.87 7.90 -0.96
N LEU A 107 10.56 7.17 -1.83
CA LEU A 107 11.71 7.70 -2.56
C LEU A 107 11.21 8.58 -3.72
N GLU A 108 11.89 9.70 -3.95
CA GLU A 108 11.70 10.52 -5.13
C GLU A 108 12.05 9.71 -6.39
N ASP A 109 11.17 9.76 -7.39
CA ASP A 109 11.33 9.16 -8.72
C ASP A 109 11.47 10.28 -9.78
N PRO A 110 12.68 10.84 -9.99
CA PRO A 110 12.93 11.91 -10.97
C PRO A 110 12.48 11.58 -12.41
N LYS A 111 12.41 10.30 -12.78
CA LYS A 111 11.96 9.85 -14.10
C LYS A 111 10.45 9.69 -14.21
N GLY A 112 9.75 9.65 -13.09
CA GLY A 112 8.28 9.57 -13.03
C GLY A 112 7.72 8.25 -13.57
N ILE A 113 8.45 7.15 -13.38
CA ILE A 113 8.05 5.79 -13.76
C ILE A 113 6.79 5.36 -13.02
N PHE A 114 6.68 5.63 -11.72
CA PHE A 114 5.49 5.33 -10.92
C PHE A 114 4.28 6.22 -11.25
N GLY A 115 4.48 7.23 -12.10
CA GLY A 115 3.44 8.14 -12.54
C GLY A 115 3.10 9.22 -11.52
N GLN A 116 1.92 9.79 -11.69
CA GLN A 116 1.43 10.87 -10.83
C GLN A 116 0.68 10.31 -9.62
N GLU A 117 0.42 11.18 -8.66
CA GLU A 117 -0.53 10.91 -7.58
C GLU A 117 -1.85 10.40 -8.15
N GLN A 118 -2.37 9.35 -7.51
CA GLN A 118 -3.58 8.66 -7.89
C GLN A 118 -4.71 8.99 -6.90
N HIS A 119 -5.92 8.61 -7.26
CA HIS A 119 -7.07 8.61 -6.37
C HIS A 119 -7.93 7.39 -6.70
N ALA A 120 -8.70 6.91 -5.72
CA ALA A 120 -9.82 6.02 -6.03
C ALA A 120 -11.05 6.88 -6.37
N THR A 121 -11.75 6.54 -7.44
CA THR A 121 -12.99 7.20 -7.85
C THR A 121 -14.21 6.32 -7.62
N THR A 122 -15.35 6.94 -7.37
CA THR A 122 -16.66 6.29 -7.38
C THR A 122 -17.25 6.35 -8.79
N ILE A 123 -17.48 5.18 -9.40
CA ILE A 123 -18.18 5.07 -10.69
C ILE A 123 -19.54 4.38 -10.52
N THR A 124 -20.50 4.77 -11.36
CA THR A 124 -21.86 4.23 -11.36
C THR A 124 -22.33 3.90 -12.77
N ARG A 125 -23.30 3.00 -12.91
CA ARG A 125 -23.97 2.81 -14.20
C ARG A 125 -24.71 4.09 -14.59
N LEU A 126 -24.79 4.37 -15.90
CA LEU A 126 -25.31 5.66 -16.42
C LEU A 126 -26.67 6.08 -15.84
N ASP A 127 -27.62 5.16 -15.75
CA ASP A 127 -29.00 5.48 -15.35
C ASP A 127 -29.21 5.41 -13.81
N LEU A 128 -28.15 5.29 -13.00
CA LEU A 128 -28.29 5.13 -11.54
C LEU A 128 -28.97 6.35 -10.90
N LYS A 129 -28.63 7.56 -11.38
CA LYS A 129 -29.18 8.81 -10.86
C LYS A 129 -30.69 8.90 -11.05
N GLU A 130 -31.18 8.45 -12.20
CA GLU A 130 -32.60 8.42 -12.52
C GLU A 130 -33.34 7.33 -11.76
N ASP A 131 -32.74 6.14 -11.65
CA ASP A 131 -33.38 4.97 -11.05
C ASP A 131 -33.35 4.98 -9.53
N MET A 132 -32.23 5.41 -8.93
CA MET A 132 -31.95 5.41 -7.50
C MET A 132 -31.27 6.73 -7.07
N PRO A 133 -31.96 7.88 -7.18
CA PRO A 133 -31.37 9.19 -6.88
C PRO A 133 -30.83 9.31 -5.46
N ASP A 134 -31.47 8.64 -4.50
CA ASP A 134 -31.04 8.64 -3.09
C ASP A 134 -29.71 7.89 -2.91
N ALA A 135 -29.55 6.71 -3.53
CA ALA A 135 -28.28 5.97 -3.51
C ALA A 135 -27.16 6.70 -4.24
N TYR A 136 -27.48 7.29 -5.40
CA TYR A 136 -26.54 8.10 -6.16
C TYR A 136 -25.97 9.24 -5.31
N GLU A 137 -26.83 9.98 -4.62
CA GLU A 137 -26.42 11.09 -3.76
C GLU A 137 -25.61 10.62 -2.54
N ILE A 138 -25.96 9.47 -1.94
CA ILE A 138 -25.16 8.87 -0.86
C ILE A 138 -23.75 8.54 -1.37
N LEU A 139 -23.66 7.86 -2.52
CA LEU A 139 -22.39 7.45 -3.13
C LEU A 139 -21.51 8.64 -3.54
N ASP A 140 -22.11 9.71 -4.05
CA ASP A 140 -21.43 10.97 -4.41
C ASP A 140 -20.83 11.69 -3.19
N ARG A 141 -21.45 11.54 -2.02
CA ARG A 141 -20.99 12.18 -0.78
C ARG A 141 -19.95 11.39 -0.01
N ILE A 142 -19.82 10.09 -0.27
CA ILE A 142 -18.86 9.23 0.44
C ILE A 142 -17.44 9.63 0.02
N HIS A 143 -16.69 10.09 1.01
CA HIS A 143 -15.29 10.49 0.86
C HIS A 143 -14.51 10.10 2.12
N PHE A 144 -13.26 9.69 1.94
CA PHE A 144 -12.37 9.22 2.98
C PHE A 144 -11.05 9.98 2.94
N GLU A 145 -10.40 10.10 4.09
CA GLU A 145 -9.00 10.51 4.16
C GLU A 145 -8.09 9.27 4.22
N VAL A 146 -6.96 9.31 3.50
CA VAL A 146 -5.99 8.19 3.47
C VAL A 146 -5.62 7.67 4.87
N PRO A 147 -5.31 8.51 5.87
CA PRO A 147 -4.98 8.03 7.22
C PRO A 147 -6.11 7.25 7.90
N GLU A 148 -7.38 7.53 7.57
CA GLU A 148 -8.53 6.81 8.14
C GLU A 148 -8.59 5.38 7.59
N ILE A 149 -8.35 5.22 6.29
CA ILE A 149 -8.27 3.92 5.63
C ILE A 149 -7.08 3.14 6.20
N GLU A 150 -5.89 3.76 6.27
CA GLU A 150 -4.69 3.11 6.78
C GLU A 150 -4.84 2.64 8.24
N ALA A 151 -5.47 3.44 9.09
CA ALA A 151 -5.77 3.07 10.48
C ALA A 151 -6.76 1.90 10.57
N ALA A 152 -7.78 1.86 9.71
CA ALA A 152 -8.70 0.74 9.64
C ALA A 152 -7.99 -0.55 9.20
N LEU A 153 -7.16 -0.49 8.15
CA LEU A 153 -6.38 -1.64 7.69
C LEU A 153 -5.38 -2.12 8.75
N LEU A 154 -4.78 -1.21 9.52
CA LEU A 154 -3.93 -1.57 10.65
C LEU A 154 -4.71 -2.32 11.71
N LYS A 155 -5.92 -1.85 12.06
CA LYS A 155 -6.81 -2.54 12.99
C LYS A 155 -7.14 -3.95 12.51
N ALA A 156 -7.44 -4.13 11.22
CA ALA A 156 -7.66 -5.44 10.62
C ALA A 156 -6.46 -6.36 10.85
N ASN A 157 -5.26 -5.85 10.58
CA ASN A 157 -4.01 -6.59 10.74
C ASN A 157 -3.71 -6.97 12.20
N GLU A 158 -3.79 -6.01 13.13
CA GLU A 158 -3.42 -6.22 14.54
C GLU A 158 -4.41 -7.12 15.28
N GLU A 159 -5.70 -6.99 14.97
CA GLU A 159 -6.76 -7.75 15.63
C GLU A 159 -7.11 -9.06 14.90
N GLY A 160 -6.58 -9.26 13.69
CA GLY A 160 -6.87 -10.43 12.85
C GLY A 160 -8.33 -10.48 12.41
N LEU A 161 -8.90 -9.31 12.09
CA LEU A 161 -10.29 -9.14 11.66
C LEU A 161 -10.39 -9.13 10.14
N GLU A 162 -11.53 -9.59 9.63
CA GLU A 162 -11.84 -9.43 8.21
C GLU A 162 -12.13 -7.95 7.89
N ILE A 163 -11.81 -7.50 6.68
CA ILE A 163 -12.01 -6.11 6.24
C ILE A 163 -13.47 -5.66 6.39
N GLU A 164 -14.42 -6.56 6.14
CA GLU A 164 -15.85 -6.30 6.34
C GLU A 164 -16.19 -5.99 7.81
N GLU A 165 -15.60 -6.73 8.76
CA GLU A 165 -15.82 -6.51 10.19
C GLU A 165 -15.25 -5.16 10.62
N VAL A 166 -14.09 -4.78 10.09
CA VAL A 166 -13.49 -3.48 10.36
C VAL A 166 -14.30 -2.34 9.76
N ALA A 167 -14.85 -2.49 8.55
CA ALA A 167 -15.75 -1.50 7.96
C ALA A 167 -17.00 -1.27 8.82
N GLN A 168 -17.57 -2.36 9.39
CA GLN A 168 -18.69 -2.26 10.34
C GLN A 168 -18.31 -1.49 11.59
N ILE A 169 -17.16 -1.81 12.21
CA ILE A 169 -16.68 -1.08 13.39
C ILE A 169 -16.45 0.39 13.05
N TRP A 170 -15.82 0.69 11.92
CA TRP A 170 -15.56 2.06 11.49
C TRP A 170 -16.87 2.84 11.34
N VAL A 171 -17.90 2.28 10.68
CA VAL A 171 -19.20 2.93 10.54
C VAL A 171 -19.86 3.20 11.90
N GLU A 172 -19.78 2.25 12.83
CA GLU A 172 -20.32 2.40 14.19
C GLU A 172 -19.61 3.50 14.99
N GLU A 173 -18.29 3.63 14.82
CA GLU A 173 -17.45 4.61 15.52
C GLU A 173 -17.49 6.01 14.87
N ASN A 174 -17.84 6.11 13.58
CA ASN A 174 -17.80 7.35 12.79
C ASN A 174 -19.19 7.82 12.33
N GLN A 175 -20.21 7.62 13.17
CA GLN A 175 -21.59 8.01 12.87
C GLN A 175 -21.76 9.50 12.55
N ASP A 176 -20.96 10.40 13.13
CA ASP A 176 -21.01 11.82 12.81
C ASP A 176 -20.68 12.07 11.32
N THR A 177 -19.65 11.42 10.80
CA THR A 177 -19.28 11.46 9.37
C THR A 177 -20.36 10.81 8.51
N VAL A 178 -20.80 9.60 8.86
CA VAL A 178 -21.84 8.86 8.11
C VAL A 178 -23.13 9.66 8.00
N ASN A 179 -23.53 10.36 9.07
CA ASN A 179 -24.72 11.19 9.08
C ASN A 179 -24.64 12.36 8.08
N THR A 180 -23.44 12.86 7.76
CA THR A 180 -23.28 13.90 6.73
C THR A 180 -23.56 13.36 5.32
N TRP A 181 -23.22 12.10 5.04
CA TRP A 181 -23.47 11.48 3.74
C TRP A 181 -24.96 11.26 3.49
N ILE A 182 -25.71 10.86 4.52
CA ILE A 182 -27.16 10.57 4.40
C ILE A 182 -28.07 11.77 4.75
N GLU A 183 -27.50 12.95 5.06
CA GLU A 183 -28.30 14.09 5.52
C GLU A 183 -29.31 14.54 4.45
N GLY A 184 -30.59 14.60 4.85
CA GLY A 184 -31.67 15.07 3.99
C GLY A 184 -32.13 14.08 2.92
N ILE A 185 -31.69 12.82 3.01
CA ILE A 185 -32.12 11.72 2.13
C ILE A 185 -33.15 10.87 2.90
N ASP A 186 -34.24 10.50 2.24
CA ASP A 186 -35.31 9.70 2.85
C ASP A 186 -34.98 8.21 2.75
N PRO A 187 -35.08 7.42 3.83
CA PRO A 187 -34.82 5.98 3.79
C PRO A 187 -35.73 5.24 2.81
N VAL A 188 -35.18 4.21 2.17
CA VAL A 188 -35.91 3.32 1.26
C VAL A 188 -36.36 2.03 1.96
N ASP A 189 -37.23 1.25 1.33
CA ASP A 189 -37.74 -0.03 1.87
C ASP A 189 -37.28 -1.21 0.99
N GLY A 190 -36.08 -1.73 1.26
CA GLY A 190 -35.56 -2.96 0.67
C GLY A 190 -35.27 -2.88 -0.83
N THR A 191 -34.93 -1.68 -1.33
CA THR A 191 -34.48 -1.54 -2.74
C THR A 191 -33.12 -2.19 -2.87
N SER A 192 -32.97 -3.11 -3.83
CA SER A 192 -31.70 -3.81 -4.03
C SER A 192 -30.69 -2.92 -4.75
N ILE A 193 -29.45 -2.94 -4.29
CA ILE A 193 -28.33 -2.25 -4.93
C ILE A 193 -27.08 -3.14 -4.96
N ASP A 194 -26.46 -3.21 -6.12
CA ASP A 194 -25.39 -4.12 -6.44
C ASP A 194 -24.06 -3.38 -6.57
N LEU A 195 -23.28 -3.36 -5.49
CA LEU A 195 -21.92 -2.83 -5.49
C LEU A 195 -20.92 -3.92 -5.89
N ILE A 196 -19.89 -3.51 -6.62
CA ILE A 196 -18.75 -4.37 -6.94
C ILE A 196 -17.45 -3.66 -6.57
N SER A 197 -16.45 -4.43 -6.15
CA SER A 197 -15.12 -3.89 -5.79
C SER A 197 -14.01 -4.84 -6.23
N THR A 198 -12.79 -4.33 -6.39
CA THR A 198 -11.61 -5.22 -6.46
C THR A 198 -11.35 -5.85 -5.10
N GLN A 199 -10.46 -6.83 -5.07
CA GLN A 199 -10.11 -7.57 -3.84
C GLN A 199 -9.02 -6.88 -3.00
N TRP A 200 -8.63 -5.64 -3.32
CA TRP A 200 -7.61 -4.93 -2.55
C TRP A 200 -8.21 -4.36 -1.27
N ASP A 201 -7.53 -4.56 -0.16
CA ASP A 201 -8.06 -4.32 1.19
C ASP A 201 -8.61 -2.91 1.36
N GLU A 202 -7.92 -1.90 0.83
CA GLU A 202 -8.29 -0.49 0.97
C GLU A 202 -9.60 -0.12 0.26
N VAL A 203 -9.81 -0.59 -0.97
CA VAL A 203 -11.05 -0.34 -1.72
C VAL A 203 -12.15 -1.35 -1.39
N PHE A 204 -11.79 -2.50 -0.84
CA PHE A 204 -12.76 -3.43 -0.26
C PHE A 204 -13.29 -2.88 1.08
N PHE A 205 -12.45 -2.18 1.84
CA PHE A 205 -12.86 -1.42 3.02
C PHE A 205 -13.84 -0.30 2.66
N THR A 206 -13.47 0.62 1.75
CA THR A 206 -14.36 1.73 1.36
C THR A 206 -15.66 1.22 0.73
N GLY A 207 -15.60 0.17 -0.09
CA GLY A 207 -16.79 -0.48 -0.66
C GLY A 207 -17.71 -1.08 0.41
N ASN A 208 -17.17 -1.69 1.47
CA ASN A 208 -17.98 -2.21 2.58
C ASN A 208 -18.58 -1.09 3.42
N VAL A 209 -17.84 -0.01 3.68
CA VAL A 209 -18.40 1.17 4.35
C VAL A 209 -19.60 1.70 3.54
N ALA A 210 -19.46 1.87 2.23
CA ALA A 210 -20.56 2.31 1.36
C ALA A 210 -21.77 1.38 1.42
N ARG A 211 -21.54 0.05 1.36
CA ARG A 211 -22.60 -0.97 1.52
C ARG A 211 -23.35 -0.79 2.83
N ILE A 212 -22.63 -0.68 3.95
CA ILE A 212 -23.22 -0.59 5.29
C ILE A 212 -24.00 0.72 5.45
N VAL A 213 -23.51 1.83 4.91
CA VAL A 213 -24.22 3.12 4.91
C VAL A 213 -25.54 3.03 4.13
N LEU A 214 -25.53 2.37 2.96
CA LEU A 214 -26.74 2.11 2.17
C LEU A 214 -27.71 1.18 2.93
N GLU A 215 -27.23 0.13 3.60
CA GLU A 215 -28.05 -0.74 4.45
C GLU A 215 -28.70 0.02 5.61
N GLN A 216 -27.96 0.90 6.28
CA GLN A 216 -28.50 1.79 7.32
C GLN A 216 -29.61 2.71 6.77
N HIS A 217 -29.55 3.00 5.46
CA HIS A 217 -30.55 3.78 4.74
C HIS A 217 -31.68 2.94 4.10
N GLY A 218 -31.73 1.64 4.41
CA GLY A 218 -32.84 0.76 4.04
C GLY A 218 -32.69 0.01 2.71
N TYR A 219 -31.53 0.09 2.06
CA TYR A 219 -31.22 -0.71 0.88
C TYR A 219 -30.93 -2.18 1.24
N ASP A 220 -31.24 -3.09 0.31
CA ASP A 220 -30.71 -4.45 0.29
C ASP A 220 -29.41 -4.44 -0.54
N ALA A 221 -28.34 -3.94 0.09
CA ALA A 221 -27.07 -3.72 -0.58
C ALA A 221 -26.18 -4.97 -0.53
N LYS A 222 -25.47 -5.24 -1.61
CA LYS A 222 -24.43 -6.28 -1.66
C LYS A 222 -23.13 -5.72 -2.22
N LEU A 223 -22.01 -6.26 -1.75
CA LEU A 223 -20.69 -5.99 -2.31
C LEU A 223 -20.09 -7.28 -2.85
N THR A 224 -19.76 -7.33 -4.13
CA THR A 224 -19.16 -8.51 -4.77
C THR A 224 -17.73 -8.21 -5.22
N PRO A 225 -16.72 -8.97 -4.76
CA PRO A 225 -15.36 -8.85 -5.26
C PRO A 225 -15.25 -9.37 -6.70
N VAL A 226 -14.63 -8.59 -7.59
CA VAL A 226 -14.40 -8.93 -9.00
C VAL A 226 -13.04 -8.44 -9.49
N ASP A 227 -12.55 -8.99 -10.60
CA ASP A 227 -11.33 -8.50 -11.26
C ASP A 227 -11.57 -7.12 -11.92
N PRO A 228 -10.54 -6.26 -12.07
CA PRO A 228 -10.70 -4.91 -12.64
C PRO A 228 -11.41 -4.89 -14.01
N ALA A 229 -11.06 -5.78 -14.93
CA ALA A 229 -11.71 -5.84 -16.25
C ALA A 229 -13.21 -6.20 -16.14
N VAL A 230 -13.58 -7.06 -15.19
CA VAL A 230 -14.98 -7.42 -14.91
C VAL A 230 -15.71 -6.25 -14.27
N LEU A 231 -15.04 -5.48 -13.41
CA LEU A 231 -15.58 -4.28 -12.77
C LEU A 231 -16.05 -3.28 -13.83
N PHE A 232 -15.14 -2.84 -14.70
CA PHE A 232 -15.46 -1.83 -15.71
C PHE A 232 -16.55 -2.29 -16.69
N VAL A 233 -16.47 -3.54 -17.19
CA VAL A 233 -17.48 -4.03 -18.14
C VAL A 233 -18.86 -4.17 -17.49
N SER A 234 -18.93 -4.58 -16.22
CA SER A 234 -20.20 -4.75 -15.50
C SER A 234 -20.89 -3.40 -15.27
N ILE A 235 -20.16 -2.38 -14.81
CA ILE A 235 -20.70 -1.03 -14.64
C ILE A 235 -21.10 -0.45 -16.01
N ALA A 236 -20.24 -0.60 -17.03
CA ALA A 236 -20.49 -0.08 -18.37
C ALA A 236 -21.66 -0.75 -19.13
N ASN A 237 -22.09 -1.93 -18.68
CA ASN A 237 -23.26 -2.65 -19.19
C ASN A 237 -24.50 -2.47 -18.30
N GLY A 238 -24.37 -1.82 -17.13
CA GLY A 238 -25.44 -1.74 -16.13
C GLY A 238 -25.76 -3.08 -15.46
N GLU A 239 -24.80 -4.01 -15.42
CA GLU A 239 -24.92 -5.31 -14.74
C GLU A 239 -24.67 -5.19 -13.22
N ALA A 240 -23.99 -4.12 -12.80
CA ALA A 240 -23.84 -3.69 -11.43
C ALA A 240 -24.13 -2.19 -11.33
N ASP A 241 -24.45 -1.70 -10.13
CA ASP A 241 -24.92 -0.33 -9.92
C ASP A 241 -23.76 0.64 -9.71
N ALA A 242 -22.78 0.30 -8.87
CA ALA A 242 -21.68 1.19 -8.53
C ALA A 242 -20.40 0.46 -8.05
N SER A 243 -19.28 1.18 -8.07
CA SER A 243 -18.00 0.76 -7.52
C SER A 243 -17.20 1.95 -7.00
N LEU A 244 -16.50 1.78 -5.88
CA LEU A 244 -15.61 2.79 -5.28
C LEU A 244 -14.11 2.47 -5.54
N SER A 245 -13.83 1.44 -6.33
CA SER A 245 -12.50 0.84 -6.42
C SER A 245 -11.55 1.34 -7.51
N PRO A 246 -12.00 1.94 -8.63
CA PRO A 246 -11.06 2.33 -9.67
C PRO A 246 -10.00 3.34 -9.22
N TRP A 247 -8.72 2.94 -9.25
CA TRP A 247 -7.58 3.85 -9.10
C TRP A 247 -7.16 4.49 -10.43
N ILE A 248 -7.17 5.82 -10.47
CA ILE A 248 -6.95 6.65 -11.67
C ILE A 248 -5.87 7.70 -11.35
N PRO A 249 -5.05 8.12 -12.34
CA PRO A 249 -5.10 7.76 -13.76
C PRO A 249 -4.22 6.58 -14.17
N THR A 250 -3.25 6.16 -13.35
CA THR A 250 -2.22 5.22 -13.81
C THR A 250 -2.72 3.77 -13.75
N THR A 251 -3.15 3.31 -12.57
CA THR A 251 -3.40 1.89 -12.28
C THR A 251 -4.49 1.29 -13.17
N HIS A 252 -5.64 1.96 -13.31
CA HIS A 252 -6.74 1.50 -14.15
C HIS A 252 -7.00 2.38 -15.38
N GLY A 253 -6.08 3.29 -15.75
CA GLY A 253 -6.28 4.25 -16.84
C GLY A 253 -6.69 3.63 -18.17
N ALA A 254 -6.02 2.56 -18.60
CA ALA A 254 -6.34 1.90 -19.86
C ALA A 254 -7.76 1.28 -19.86
N LEU A 255 -8.19 0.70 -18.74
CA LEU A 255 -9.55 0.16 -18.60
C LEU A 255 -10.57 1.31 -18.51
N TYR A 256 -10.25 2.37 -17.79
CA TYR A 256 -11.10 3.56 -17.70
C TYR A 256 -11.35 4.15 -19.08
N GLU A 257 -10.30 4.38 -19.87
CA GLU A 257 -10.37 4.92 -21.24
C GLU A 257 -11.17 4.00 -22.19
N GLU A 258 -11.04 2.67 -22.05
CA GLU A 258 -11.78 1.71 -22.88
C GLU A 258 -13.31 1.84 -22.71
N TYR A 259 -13.77 2.15 -21.49
CA TYR A 259 -15.20 2.21 -21.15
C TYR A 259 -15.70 3.65 -20.90
N GLU A 260 -14.88 4.67 -21.13
CA GLU A 260 -15.23 6.08 -20.91
C GLU A 260 -16.55 6.46 -21.63
N GLY A 261 -17.40 7.20 -20.93
CA GLY A 261 -18.72 7.59 -21.43
C GLY A 261 -19.79 6.50 -21.36
N ARG A 262 -19.48 5.34 -20.76
CA ARG A 262 -20.44 4.24 -20.51
C ARG A 262 -20.78 4.05 -19.03
N PHE A 263 -20.25 4.89 -18.17
CA PHE A 263 -20.53 4.98 -16.74
C PHE A 263 -20.49 6.47 -16.34
N GLU A 264 -21.08 6.82 -15.20
CA GLU A 264 -20.83 8.13 -14.58
C GLU A 264 -19.69 8.01 -13.58
N ASP A 265 -18.79 8.98 -13.60
CA ASP A 265 -17.72 9.14 -12.62
C ASP A 265 -18.13 10.27 -11.66
N LEU A 266 -18.30 9.94 -10.38
CA LEU A 266 -18.71 10.87 -9.33
C LEU A 266 -17.52 11.64 -8.73
N GLY A 267 -16.30 11.30 -9.13
CA GLY A 267 -15.06 11.88 -8.63
C GLY A 267 -14.41 11.04 -7.53
N ALA A 268 -13.30 11.57 -7.01
CA ALA A 268 -12.48 10.90 -6.03
C ALA A 268 -13.25 10.64 -4.72
N ASN A 269 -13.23 9.39 -4.24
CA ASN A 269 -13.66 9.04 -2.88
C ASN A 269 -12.49 9.02 -1.89
N PHE A 270 -11.25 9.03 -2.35
CA PHE A 270 -10.11 9.53 -1.60
C PHE A 270 -9.01 9.98 -2.57
N GLU A 271 -8.31 11.07 -2.23
CA GLU A 271 -7.15 11.58 -2.95
C GLU A 271 -5.83 11.14 -2.28
N GLY A 272 -4.69 11.44 -2.89
CA GLY A 272 -3.38 11.19 -2.28
C GLY A 272 -2.90 9.74 -2.37
N ALA A 273 -3.54 8.91 -3.18
CA ALA A 273 -3.12 7.54 -3.40
C ALA A 273 -1.78 7.52 -4.14
N LYS A 274 -0.86 6.66 -3.70
CA LYS A 274 0.50 6.63 -4.23
C LYS A 274 0.95 5.20 -4.43
N ILE A 275 1.84 5.05 -5.38
CA ILE A 275 2.57 3.83 -5.62
C ILE A 275 4.05 4.20 -5.80
N GLY A 276 4.95 3.32 -5.39
CA GLY A 276 6.37 3.57 -5.57
C GLY A 276 7.25 2.64 -4.76
N LEU A 277 8.49 3.09 -4.58
CA LEU A 277 9.45 2.47 -3.68
C LEU A 277 9.54 3.31 -2.42
N ALA A 278 9.58 2.65 -1.27
CA ALA A 278 9.68 3.29 0.03
C ALA A 278 10.81 2.69 0.85
N VAL A 279 11.32 3.52 1.76
CA VAL A 279 12.34 3.16 2.74
C VAL A 279 11.89 3.63 4.13
N PRO A 280 12.36 3.01 5.20
CA PRO A 280 12.20 3.55 6.55
C PRO A 280 12.80 4.96 6.69
N THR A 281 12.18 5.81 7.51
CA THR A 281 12.64 7.20 7.70
C THR A 281 13.99 7.33 8.39
N TYR A 282 14.51 6.24 8.97
CA TYR A 282 15.87 6.20 9.52
C TYR A 282 16.96 6.11 8.45
N MET A 283 16.61 5.84 7.19
CA MET A 283 17.54 5.87 6.05
C MET A 283 17.75 7.31 5.56
N GLU A 284 18.97 7.62 5.11
CA GLU A 284 19.33 8.98 4.64
C GLU A 284 18.86 9.24 3.20
N GLU A 285 18.70 8.20 2.39
CA GLU A 285 18.34 8.26 0.97
C GLU A 285 16.92 8.78 0.79
N ASP A 286 16.75 9.79 -0.06
CA ASP A 286 15.46 10.42 -0.34
C ASP A 286 15.04 10.21 -1.81
N SER A 287 15.94 9.78 -2.69
CA SER A 287 15.71 9.56 -4.12
C SER A 287 16.23 8.21 -4.62
N LEU A 288 15.62 7.67 -5.68
CA LEU A 288 16.15 6.53 -6.42
C LEU A 288 17.56 6.78 -6.99
N GLU A 289 17.95 8.03 -7.18
CA GLU A 289 19.31 8.39 -7.65
C GLU A 289 20.38 8.36 -6.53
N ASP A 290 19.97 8.24 -5.26
CA ASP A 290 20.90 8.30 -4.12
C ASP A 290 21.64 6.96 -3.88
N PHE A 291 21.14 5.87 -4.47
CA PHE A 291 21.67 4.53 -4.26
C PHE A 291 22.87 4.22 -5.16
N GLU A 292 23.84 3.50 -4.60
CA GLU A 292 25.06 3.10 -5.30
C GLU A 292 24.84 1.92 -6.27
N PRO A 293 25.49 1.93 -7.45
CA PRO A 293 25.47 0.80 -8.36
C PRO A 293 26.21 -0.40 -7.77
N ALA A 294 25.80 -1.61 -8.15
CA ALA A 294 26.64 -2.78 -7.96
C ALA A 294 27.91 -2.59 -8.81
N GLU A 295 29.09 -2.50 -8.20
CA GLU A 295 30.32 -2.37 -8.98
C GLU A 295 30.55 -3.64 -9.82
N GLU A 296 30.86 -3.48 -11.11
CA GLU A 296 31.47 -4.54 -11.90
C GLU A 296 32.92 -4.74 -11.41
N ASP A 297 33.20 -5.87 -10.75
CA ASP A 297 34.57 -6.39 -10.52
C ASP A 297 35.35 -6.64 -11.83
#